data_AF-A0A3M0K0C8-F1
#
_entry.id   AF-A0A3M0K0C8-F1
#
_cell.length_a   1.000
_cell.length_b   1.000
_cell.length_c   1.000
_cell.angle_alpha   90.00
_cell.angle_beta   90.00
_cell.angle_gamma   90.00
#
_symmetry.space_group_name_H-M   'P 1'
#
loop_
_entity.id
_entity.type
_entity.pdbx_description
1 polymer ?
#
loop_
_entity_poly.entity_id
_entity_poly.type
_entity_poly.pdbx_seq_one_letter_code
_entity_poly.pdbx_strand_id
1 'polypeptide(L)'
;MVWVPLSPTSSDRRAPLRAPSTTTMSLEWLTDWSWSLDGLRDFIGTGIQSIRDCDATALVAVACLLVLFVWYCYHVGREQPRAYATVNALMQSAEANGVQNGFVYCQSPECVRCSHHDGLNQKLYHNLQEYAKRYSWSGMGRIHKGIREQGRYLNSRPSIQKPEVFFLPDLPTTPYFSRDTQKHDVELLERNFQTILCEFETLYKAFSNCSLPQGWKMNSTPSGEWFTFYLVNQGMCVPRNCRRCPRTYRLLGSLRTCIGNNVFGNACISVLSPGTVIAEHYGPTNIRIRCHLGLKTPSNCELVVGGEPQCWAEGRCLLFDDSFLHTAFHEGAPEEGPRVVFMVDLWHPNVAAAERQALDFIFAPGR
;
A
#
# COMPACT_ATOMS: atom_id res chain seq x y z
N MET A 1 -54.73 -7.62 35.49
CA MET A 1 -56.08 -8.12 35.79
C MET A 1 -56.74 -8.54 34.49
N VAL A 2 -57.12 -9.83 34.39
CA VAL A 2 -58.25 -10.44 33.62
C VAL A 2 -58.25 -10.23 32.08
N TRP A 3 -57.86 -11.22 31.25
CA TRP A 3 -58.62 -12.39 30.69
C TRP A 3 -59.78 -11.99 29.72
N VAL A 4 -59.72 -12.22 28.38
CA VAL A 4 -60.01 -13.46 27.56
C VAL A 4 -61.55 -13.65 27.36
N PRO A 5 -62.13 -14.34 26.33
CA PRO A 5 -61.88 -14.58 24.88
C PRO A 5 -63.18 -14.49 24.01
N LEU A 6 -63.18 -15.00 22.76
CA LEU A 6 -64.16 -15.99 22.26
C LEU A 6 -63.66 -16.70 20.97
N SER A 7 -63.66 -18.04 20.99
CA SER A 7 -63.65 -19.01 19.85
C SER A 7 -65.08 -19.62 19.76
N PRO A 8 -65.42 -20.77 19.09
CA PRO A 8 -64.72 -21.72 18.18
C PRO A 8 -65.57 -22.10 16.91
N THR A 9 -65.19 -23.04 16.03
CA THR A 9 -65.57 -24.49 15.94
C THR A 9 -65.06 -25.06 14.59
N SER A 10 -64.81 -26.35 14.28
CA SER A 10 -64.66 -27.65 14.97
C SER A 10 -64.21 -28.72 13.93
N SER A 11 -63.45 -29.75 14.37
CA SER A 11 -63.57 -31.22 14.06
C SER A 11 -63.48 -31.74 12.60
N ASP A 12 -62.97 -32.93 12.24
CA ASP A 12 -62.26 -34.05 12.88
C ASP A 12 -61.76 -35.03 11.75
N ARG A 13 -60.66 -35.73 12.02
CA ARG A 13 -60.29 -37.16 11.73
C ARG A 13 -60.28 -37.87 10.34
N ARG A 14 -59.07 -38.43 10.08
CA ARG A 14 -58.64 -39.84 9.82
C ARG A 14 -58.85 -40.57 8.46
N ALA A 15 -57.73 -41.18 8.01
CA ALA A 15 -57.42 -42.13 6.91
C ALA A 15 -58.15 -43.52 7.03
N PRO A 16 -57.96 -44.61 6.20
CA PRO A 16 -56.81 -44.97 5.31
C PRO A 16 -57.03 -45.85 4.02
N LEU A 17 -55.93 -46.02 3.24
CA LEU A 17 -55.41 -47.16 2.40
C LEU A 17 -56.31 -48.22 1.72
N ARG A 18 -56.16 -48.40 0.37
CA ARG A 18 -55.69 -49.63 -0.36
C ARG A 18 -55.92 -49.55 -1.90
N ALA A 19 -55.01 -50.13 -2.69
CA ALA A 19 -55.11 -50.41 -4.15
C ALA A 19 -55.59 -51.87 -4.40
N PRO A 20 -56.05 -52.29 -5.62
CA PRO A 20 -55.14 -52.74 -6.72
C PRO A 20 -55.65 -52.75 -8.20
N SER A 21 -54.69 -52.93 -9.14
CA SER A 21 -54.65 -53.74 -10.42
C SER A 21 -55.50 -53.49 -11.72
N THR A 22 -54.78 -53.23 -12.84
CA THR A 22 -54.79 -53.79 -14.26
C THR A 22 -56.13 -53.99 -15.04
N THR A 23 -56.36 -53.78 -16.37
CA THR A 23 -55.54 -53.76 -17.63
C THR A 23 -56.38 -53.27 -18.87
N THR A 24 -55.72 -52.71 -19.92
CA THR A 24 -56.01 -52.67 -21.42
C THR A 24 -57.33 -52.11 -22.00
N MET A 25 -57.45 -51.53 -23.22
CA MET A 25 -56.67 -50.72 -24.20
C MET A 25 -57.60 -50.45 -25.44
N SER A 26 -57.34 -49.37 -26.20
CA SER A 26 -57.73 -49.04 -27.62
C SER A 26 -58.72 -47.87 -27.79
N LEU A 27 -58.69 -47.02 -28.83
CA LEU A 27 -57.69 -46.53 -29.80
C LEU A 27 -58.38 -45.39 -30.62
N GLU A 28 -58.39 -44.14 -30.16
CA GLU A 28 -58.99 -42.97 -30.90
C GLU A 28 -58.10 -41.70 -30.92
N TRP A 29 -56.79 -41.82 -30.68
CA TRP A 29 -55.89 -40.67 -30.43
C TRP A 29 -55.03 -40.21 -31.63
N LEU A 30 -55.29 -40.66 -32.86
CA LEU A 30 -54.35 -40.48 -33.97
C LEU A 30 -54.62 -39.30 -34.92
N THR A 31 -55.65 -38.48 -34.71
CA THR A 31 -55.97 -37.35 -35.60
C THR A 31 -55.62 -35.97 -35.05
N ASP A 32 -55.36 -35.81 -33.75
CA ASP A 32 -55.03 -34.50 -33.14
C ASP A 32 -53.53 -34.16 -33.14
N TRP A 33 -52.66 -35.13 -33.48
CA TRP A 33 -51.20 -34.94 -33.37
C TRP A 33 -50.57 -34.19 -34.56
N SER A 34 -51.24 -34.12 -35.72
CA SER A 34 -50.65 -33.54 -36.92
C SER A 34 -50.58 -32.01 -36.91
N TRP A 35 -51.47 -31.32 -36.18
CA TRP A 35 -51.47 -29.85 -36.07
C TRP A 35 -50.45 -29.29 -35.06
N SER A 36 -49.91 -30.13 -34.16
CA SER A 36 -48.94 -29.72 -33.14
C SER A 36 -47.48 -29.70 -33.61
N LEU A 37 -47.14 -30.43 -34.67
CA LEU A 37 -45.75 -30.59 -35.10
C LEU A 37 -45.26 -29.44 -36.00
N ASP A 38 -46.14 -28.88 -36.84
CA ASP A 38 -45.78 -27.76 -37.71
C ASP A 38 -45.59 -26.45 -36.89
N GLY A 39 -46.42 -26.21 -35.88
CA GLY A 39 -46.25 -25.07 -34.97
C GLY A 39 -44.98 -25.16 -34.10
N LEU A 40 -44.55 -26.37 -33.74
CA LEU A 40 -43.30 -26.60 -33.01
C LEU A 40 -42.08 -26.36 -33.90
N ARG A 41 -42.17 -26.74 -35.18
CA ARG A 41 -41.11 -26.53 -36.18
C ARG A 41 -40.86 -25.05 -36.44
N ASP A 42 -41.92 -24.25 -36.57
CA ASP A 42 -41.79 -22.82 -36.80
C ASP A 42 -41.26 -22.08 -35.56
N PHE A 43 -41.69 -22.48 -34.36
CA PHE A 43 -41.17 -21.94 -33.09
C PHE A 43 -39.67 -22.25 -32.89
N ILE A 44 -39.24 -23.49 -33.17
CA ILE A 44 -37.83 -23.89 -33.13
C ILE A 44 -37.03 -23.17 -34.23
N GLY A 45 -37.59 -22.99 -35.42
CA GLY A 45 -36.97 -22.25 -36.52
C GLY A 45 -36.68 -20.79 -36.14
N THR A 46 -37.65 -20.09 -35.54
CA THR A 46 -37.45 -18.72 -35.04
C THR A 46 -36.52 -18.64 -33.82
N GLY A 47 -36.54 -19.65 -32.94
CA GLY A 47 -35.64 -19.73 -31.78
C GLY A 47 -34.17 -19.95 -32.16
N ILE A 48 -33.91 -20.79 -33.17
CA ILE A 48 -32.56 -21.06 -33.68
C ILE A 48 -31.99 -19.84 -34.43
N GLN A 49 -32.83 -19.07 -35.13
CA GLN A 49 -32.39 -17.84 -35.80
C GLN A 49 -32.07 -16.71 -34.80
N SER A 50 -32.83 -16.60 -33.70
CA SER A 50 -32.60 -15.59 -32.65
C SER A 50 -31.38 -15.85 -31.77
N ILE A 51 -30.89 -17.10 -31.69
CA ILE A 51 -29.69 -17.48 -30.91
C ILE A 51 -28.40 -17.28 -31.73
N ARG A 52 -28.50 -17.18 -33.06
CA ARG A 52 -27.33 -17.16 -33.94
C ARG A 52 -26.68 -15.77 -34.12
N ASP A 53 -27.39 -14.69 -33.78
CA ASP A 53 -26.93 -13.32 -34.05
C ASP A 53 -26.50 -12.51 -32.81
N CYS A 54 -26.59 -13.05 -31.58
CA CYS A 54 -26.26 -12.30 -30.36
C CYS A 54 -25.21 -12.91 -29.41
N ASP A 55 -24.77 -14.15 -29.59
CA ASP A 55 -23.87 -14.80 -28.61
C ASP A 55 -22.41 -14.99 -29.08
N ALA A 56 -22.16 -14.98 -30.39
CA ALA A 56 -20.81 -15.21 -30.91
C ALA A 56 -19.86 -14.06 -30.57
N THR A 57 -20.31 -12.81 -30.62
CA THR A 57 -19.50 -11.62 -30.31
C THR A 57 -19.22 -11.48 -28.83
N ALA A 58 -20.19 -11.81 -27.97
CA ALA A 58 -20.03 -11.80 -26.52
C ALA A 58 -19.06 -12.88 -26.03
N LEU A 59 -19.21 -14.11 -26.54
CA LEU A 59 -18.29 -15.21 -26.23
C LEU A 59 -16.87 -14.94 -26.71
N VAL A 60 -16.70 -14.37 -27.91
CA VAL A 60 -15.39 -13.95 -28.43
C VAL A 60 -14.79 -12.84 -27.57
N ALA A 61 -15.57 -11.84 -27.15
CA ALA A 61 -15.08 -10.76 -26.30
C ALA A 61 -14.61 -11.28 -24.92
N VAL A 62 -15.38 -12.17 -24.29
CA VAL A 62 -15.00 -12.80 -23.01
C VAL A 62 -13.75 -13.66 -23.17
N ALA A 63 -13.65 -14.45 -24.24
CA ALA A 63 -12.46 -15.24 -24.54
C ALA A 63 -11.23 -14.37 -24.76
N CYS A 64 -11.35 -13.26 -25.51
CA CYS A 64 -10.27 -12.30 -25.70
C CYS A 64 -9.82 -11.66 -24.39
N LEU A 65 -10.77 -11.28 -23.51
CA LEU A 65 -10.46 -10.71 -22.19
C LEU A 65 -9.75 -11.73 -21.28
N LEU A 66 -10.15 -13.01 -21.32
CA LEU A 66 -9.48 -14.07 -20.57
C LEU A 66 -8.06 -14.33 -21.08
N VAL A 67 -7.85 -14.34 -22.40
CA VAL A 67 -6.52 -14.49 -22.99
C VAL A 67 -5.62 -13.30 -22.65
N LEU A 68 -6.14 -12.07 -22.71
CA LEU A 68 -5.41 -10.87 -22.30
C LEU A 68 -5.07 -10.88 -20.81
N PHE A 69 -5.98 -11.36 -19.96
CA PHE A 69 -5.74 -11.50 -18.53
C PHE A 69 -4.65 -12.54 -18.24
N VAL A 70 -4.71 -13.72 -18.87
CA VAL A 70 -3.67 -14.76 -18.73
C VAL A 70 -2.33 -14.26 -19.27
N TRP A 71 -2.31 -13.58 -20.41
CA TRP A 71 -1.10 -12.96 -20.97
C TRP A 71 -0.52 -11.90 -20.04
N TYR A 72 -1.36 -11.03 -19.47
CA TYR A 72 -0.95 -10.05 -18.46
C TYR A 72 -0.37 -10.72 -17.21
N CYS A 73 -1.04 -11.73 -16.66
CA CYS A 73 -0.54 -12.49 -15.51
C CYS A 73 0.80 -13.17 -15.80
N TYR A 74 0.96 -13.72 -17.00
CA TYR A 74 2.19 -14.36 -17.44
C TYR A 74 3.33 -13.35 -17.65
N HIS A 75 3.07 -12.23 -18.30
CA HIS A 75 4.07 -11.20 -18.58
C HIS A 75 4.53 -10.49 -17.30
N VAL A 76 3.60 -10.12 -16.41
CA VAL A 76 3.93 -9.58 -15.08
C VAL A 76 4.61 -10.63 -14.20
N GLY A 77 4.36 -11.92 -14.43
CA GLY A 77 5.03 -13.02 -13.75
C GLY A 77 6.42 -13.36 -14.29
N ARG A 78 6.78 -12.90 -15.50
CA ARG A 78 8.03 -13.25 -16.22
C ARG A 78 9.13 -12.21 -16.15
N GLU A 79 8.98 -11.13 -15.39
CA GLU A 79 10.11 -10.26 -15.03
C GLU A 79 11.10 -11.03 -14.12
N GLN A 80 12.02 -11.70 -14.82
CA GLN A 80 13.25 -12.40 -14.49
C GLN A 80 13.47 -13.00 -13.08
N PRO A 81 13.89 -14.29 -13.01
CA PRO A 81 14.63 -14.80 -11.86
C PRO A 81 16.06 -14.24 -11.92
N ARG A 82 16.39 -13.28 -11.05
CA ARG A 82 17.79 -12.96 -10.75
C ARG A 82 18.35 -14.00 -9.79
N ALA A 83 19.56 -14.44 -10.07
CA ALA A 83 20.32 -15.35 -9.22
C ALA A 83 20.37 -14.81 -7.78
N TYR A 84 20.16 -15.71 -6.82
CA TYR A 84 20.25 -15.42 -5.40
C TYR A 84 21.66 -14.92 -5.07
N ALA A 85 21.78 -13.64 -4.70
CA ALA A 85 23.01 -13.13 -4.12
C ALA A 85 23.07 -13.58 -2.65
N THR A 86 24.19 -14.20 -2.26
CA THR A 86 24.48 -14.49 -0.85
C THR A 86 24.63 -13.17 -0.08
N VAL A 87 24.28 -13.18 1.22
CA VAL A 87 24.32 -11.98 2.08
C VAL A 87 25.69 -11.28 2.02
N ASN A 88 26.78 -12.05 1.95
CA ASN A 88 28.14 -11.53 1.81
C ASN A 88 28.39 -10.78 0.47
N ALA A 89 27.73 -11.18 -0.63
CA ALA A 89 27.89 -10.53 -1.93
C ALA A 89 27.14 -9.18 -2.00
N LEU A 90 26.07 -9.01 -1.23
CA LEU A 90 25.34 -7.74 -1.13
C LEU A 90 26.10 -6.68 -0.31
N MET A 91 26.98 -7.11 0.61
CA MET A 91 27.80 -6.19 1.39
C MET A 91 28.98 -5.61 0.58
N GLN A 92 29.47 -6.34 -0.43
CA GLN A 92 30.65 -5.94 -1.22
C GLN A 92 30.33 -4.97 -2.38
N SER A 93 29.06 -4.84 -2.79
CA SER A 93 28.68 -3.94 -3.90
C SER A 93 28.38 -2.50 -3.46
N ALA A 94 28.50 -2.18 -2.17
CA ALA A 94 28.23 -0.86 -1.61
C ALA A 94 29.39 0.15 -1.74
N GLU A 95 30.54 -0.26 -2.30
CA GLU A 95 31.66 0.65 -2.57
C GLU A 95 31.68 1.10 -4.03
N ALA A 96 30.82 2.07 -4.37
CA ALA A 96 31.07 2.98 -5.48
C ALA A 96 30.22 4.24 -5.32
N ASN A 97 30.87 5.32 -4.88
CA ASN A 97 30.44 6.73 -4.99
C ASN A 97 29.24 7.18 -4.12
N GLY A 98 29.55 7.43 -2.84
CA GLY A 98 29.17 8.63 -2.09
C GLY A 98 27.72 9.11 -2.12
N VAL A 99 26.83 8.47 -1.34
CA VAL A 99 25.89 9.13 -0.41
C VAL A 99 25.65 8.17 0.76
N GLN A 100 25.85 8.63 2.00
CA GLN A 100 25.77 7.84 3.24
C GLN A 100 24.33 7.52 3.72
N ASN A 101 23.33 7.55 2.84
CA ASN A 101 21.95 7.23 3.20
C ASN A 101 21.50 5.93 2.54
N GLY A 102 21.66 4.83 3.26
CA GLY A 102 21.26 3.47 2.89
C GLY A 102 19.75 3.21 2.74
N PHE A 103 18.96 4.24 2.40
CA PHE A 103 17.49 4.24 2.43
C PHE A 103 16.81 4.04 1.07
N VAL A 104 17.56 3.79 0.00
CA VAL A 104 17.02 3.95 -1.36
C VAL A 104 17.30 2.73 -2.22
N TYR A 105 16.31 1.83 -2.30
CA TYR A 105 16.15 0.97 -3.47
C TYR A 105 15.22 1.68 -4.46
N CYS A 106 15.78 2.58 -5.28
CA CYS A 106 15.08 3.18 -6.42
C CYS A 106 15.82 2.80 -7.69
N GLN A 107 15.09 2.33 -8.70
CA GLN A 107 15.65 1.95 -10.00
C GLN A 107 15.44 3.02 -11.07
N SER A 108 14.70 4.09 -10.76
CA SER A 108 14.37 5.13 -11.73
C SER A 108 15.55 6.09 -11.88
N PRO A 109 16.22 6.15 -13.04
CA PRO A 109 17.35 7.06 -13.27
C PRO A 109 16.91 8.53 -13.26
N GLU A 110 15.62 8.80 -13.54
CA GLU A 110 15.04 10.14 -13.55
C GLU A 110 14.44 10.56 -12.19
N CYS A 111 14.59 9.73 -11.14
CA CYS A 111 13.97 10.02 -9.86
C CYS A 111 14.60 11.26 -9.23
N VAL A 112 13.83 12.34 -9.16
CA VAL A 112 14.20 13.61 -8.51
C VAL A 112 14.74 13.44 -7.09
N ARG A 113 14.26 12.43 -6.34
CA ARG A 113 14.76 12.15 -4.98
C ARG A 113 16.15 11.51 -4.97
N CYS A 114 16.50 10.74 -5.99
CA CYS A 114 17.70 9.87 -5.99
C CYS A 114 18.82 10.43 -6.89
N SER A 115 18.46 11.24 -7.86
CA SER A 115 19.41 11.74 -8.85
C SER A 115 19.96 13.10 -8.43
N HIS A 116 21.29 13.16 -8.24
CA HIS A 116 22.01 14.42 -8.02
C HIS A 116 22.25 15.11 -9.37
N HIS A 117 21.23 15.82 -9.87
CA HIS A 117 21.35 16.58 -11.11
C HIS A 117 21.69 18.04 -10.86
N ASP A 118 22.71 18.53 -11.58
CA ASP A 118 22.82 19.95 -11.91
C ASP A 118 21.51 20.40 -12.58
N GLY A 119 20.85 21.40 -12.00
CA GLY A 119 19.57 21.91 -12.54
C GLY A 119 18.30 21.30 -11.93
N LEU A 120 18.37 20.55 -10.82
CA LEU A 120 17.18 20.09 -10.10
C LEU A 120 16.15 21.22 -9.87
N ASN A 121 16.59 22.38 -9.38
CA ASN A 121 15.71 23.53 -9.16
C ASN A 121 15.03 24.02 -10.45
N GLN A 122 15.72 23.95 -11.59
CA GLN A 122 15.16 24.30 -12.89
C GLN A 122 14.07 23.31 -13.30
N LYS A 123 14.30 22.00 -13.11
CA LYS A 123 13.29 20.95 -13.35
C LYS A 123 12.07 21.13 -12.44
N LEU A 124 12.26 21.39 -11.15
CA LEU A 124 11.18 21.64 -10.21
C LEU A 124 10.38 22.90 -10.57
N TYR A 125 11.06 23.98 -10.95
CA TYR A 125 10.41 25.22 -11.36
C TYR A 125 9.59 25.02 -12.64
N HIS A 126 10.14 24.31 -13.63
CA HIS A 126 9.40 23.92 -14.83
C HIS A 126 8.14 23.09 -14.49
N ASN A 127 8.26 22.09 -13.61
CA ASN A 127 7.12 21.30 -13.16
C ASN A 127 6.05 22.16 -12.48
N LEU A 128 6.44 23.14 -11.66
CA LEU A 128 5.51 24.08 -11.03
C LEU A 128 4.81 24.97 -12.08
N GLN A 129 5.53 25.43 -13.10
CA GLN A 129 4.93 26.20 -14.20
C GLN A 129 3.91 25.35 -14.97
N GLU A 130 4.23 24.10 -15.27
CA GLU A 130 3.30 23.16 -15.92
C GLU A 130 2.06 22.87 -15.07
N TYR A 131 2.23 22.74 -13.75
CA TYR A 131 1.09 22.63 -12.83
C TYR A 131 0.21 23.88 -12.90
N ALA A 132 0.81 25.07 -12.78
CA ALA A 132 0.07 26.32 -12.73
C ALA A 132 -0.67 26.64 -14.04
N LYS A 133 -0.10 26.25 -15.19
CA LYS A 133 -0.78 26.34 -16.50
C LYS A 133 -2.05 25.49 -16.56
N ARG A 134 -2.04 24.31 -15.93
CA ARG A 134 -3.17 23.36 -15.94
C ARG A 134 -4.21 23.65 -14.86
N TYR A 135 -3.79 24.18 -13.72
CA TYR A 135 -4.62 24.35 -12.54
C TYR A 135 -4.65 25.80 -12.07
N SER A 136 -3.71 26.20 -11.20
CA SER A 136 -3.62 27.57 -10.71
C SER A 136 -2.26 27.86 -10.08
N TRP A 137 -1.84 29.13 -10.14
CA TRP A 137 -0.73 29.66 -9.35
C TRP A 137 -1.14 30.05 -7.93
N SER A 138 -2.44 30.24 -7.67
CA SER A 138 -2.93 30.66 -6.36
C SER A 138 -2.56 29.64 -5.28
N GLY A 139 -1.99 30.13 -4.17
CA GLY A 139 -1.51 29.29 -3.06
C GLY A 139 -0.14 28.64 -3.26
N MET A 140 0.54 28.84 -4.40
CA MET A 140 1.84 28.20 -4.68
C MET A 140 3.06 28.96 -4.13
N GLY A 141 2.84 30.05 -3.38
CA GLY A 141 3.89 30.96 -2.93
C GLY A 141 5.01 30.27 -2.16
N ARG A 142 4.68 29.35 -1.24
CA ARG A 142 5.67 28.62 -0.43
C ARG A 142 6.44 27.60 -1.26
N ILE A 143 5.78 26.87 -2.16
CA ILE A 143 6.42 25.92 -3.08
C ILE A 143 7.39 26.68 -3.99
N HIS A 144 6.94 27.78 -4.59
CA HIS A 144 7.77 28.63 -5.44
C HIS A 144 9.00 29.17 -4.69
N LYS A 145 8.80 29.73 -3.49
CA LYS A 145 9.88 30.19 -2.61
C LYS A 145 10.84 29.06 -2.26
N GLY A 146 10.30 27.88 -1.92
CA GLY A 146 11.06 26.67 -1.66
C GLY A 146 11.96 26.33 -2.83
N ILE A 147 11.42 26.19 -4.04
CA ILE A 147 12.19 25.85 -5.25
C ILE A 147 13.30 26.88 -5.53
N ARG A 148 12.97 28.18 -5.41
CA ARG A 148 13.92 29.26 -5.69
C ARG A 148 15.06 29.35 -4.67
N GLU A 149 14.76 29.07 -3.40
CA GLU A 149 15.69 29.28 -2.28
C GLU A 149 16.26 27.97 -1.73
N GLN A 150 16.10 26.83 -2.41
CA GLN A 150 16.60 25.50 -1.96
C GLN A 150 18.07 25.56 -1.53
N GLY A 151 18.95 26.15 -2.35
CA GLY A 151 20.38 26.22 -2.04
C GLY A 151 20.68 26.90 -0.70
N ARG A 152 19.85 27.87 -0.28
CA ARG A 152 19.98 28.55 1.01
C ARG A 152 19.59 27.65 2.18
N TYR A 153 18.56 26.83 2.00
CA TYR A 153 18.08 25.92 3.04
C TYR A 153 18.96 24.67 3.18
N LEU A 154 19.48 24.16 2.06
CA LEU A 154 20.30 22.94 2.03
C LEU A 154 21.77 23.20 2.41
N ASN A 155 22.34 24.36 2.07
CA ASN A 155 23.79 24.60 2.21
C ASN A 155 24.18 25.64 3.26
N SER A 156 23.28 26.54 3.68
CA SER A 156 23.69 27.77 4.38
C SER A 156 23.27 27.85 5.86
N ARG A 157 22.67 26.80 6.43
CA ARG A 157 22.27 26.79 7.86
C ARG A 157 22.80 25.55 8.57
N PRO A 158 23.69 25.68 9.58
CA PRO A 158 23.85 24.64 10.58
C PRO A 158 22.52 24.54 11.32
N SER A 159 21.73 23.54 10.95
CA SER A 159 20.39 23.30 11.47
C SER A 159 20.29 21.82 11.78
N ILE A 160 19.72 21.49 12.94
CA ILE A 160 19.36 20.12 13.30
C ILE A 160 18.26 19.56 12.39
N GLN A 161 17.63 20.40 11.56
CA GLN A 161 16.72 20.01 10.49
C GLN A 161 17.31 20.40 9.14
N LYS A 162 17.60 19.40 8.31
CA LYS A 162 18.28 19.56 7.03
C LYS A 162 17.84 18.47 6.05
N PRO A 163 16.63 18.57 5.47
CA PRO A 163 16.22 17.60 4.46
C PRO A 163 17.15 17.62 3.26
N GLU A 164 17.30 16.49 2.59
CA GLU A 164 18.34 16.36 1.56
C GLU A 164 17.91 16.79 0.15
N VAL A 165 16.61 16.79 -0.14
CA VAL A 165 16.08 16.98 -1.50
C VAL A 165 15.23 18.23 -1.61
N PHE A 166 14.27 18.42 -0.70
CA PHE A 166 13.34 19.54 -0.79
C PHE A 166 12.91 20.07 0.58
N PHE A 167 13.18 21.35 0.82
CA PHE A 167 12.68 22.09 1.97
C PHE A 167 11.52 23.02 1.58
N LEU A 168 10.34 22.84 2.17
CA LEU A 168 9.21 23.76 2.06
C LEU A 168 9.30 24.81 3.19
N PRO A 169 9.46 26.10 2.86
CA PRO A 169 9.61 27.15 3.85
C PRO A 169 8.33 27.40 4.64
N ASP A 170 8.49 28.00 5.81
CA ASP A 170 7.40 28.50 6.65
C ASP A 170 6.44 27.39 7.16
N LEU A 171 6.89 26.11 7.16
CA LEU A 171 6.26 25.06 7.96
C LEU A 171 6.68 25.24 9.42
N PRO A 172 5.74 25.14 10.39
CA PRO A 172 6.10 24.94 11.80
C PRO A 172 6.91 23.65 11.94
N THR A 173 7.98 23.66 12.72
CA THR A 173 8.90 22.53 12.85
C THR A 173 8.97 22.06 14.30
N THR A 174 8.98 20.75 14.48
CA THR A 174 9.15 20.08 15.77
C THR A 174 9.64 18.65 15.51
N PRO A 175 10.54 18.09 16.33
CA PRO A 175 11.04 16.73 16.10
C PRO A 175 9.93 15.69 16.23
N TYR A 176 9.03 15.85 17.21
CA TYR A 176 7.92 14.93 17.46
C TYR A 176 6.56 15.62 17.41
N PHE A 177 5.55 14.90 16.92
CA PHE A 177 4.19 15.39 16.84
C PHE A 177 3.27 14.63 17.81
N SER A 178 2.35 15.37 18.43
CA SER A 178 1.26 14.74 19.17
C SER A 178 0.42 13.87 18.23
N ARG A 179 -0.04 12.73 18.76
CA ARG A 179 -0.96 11.81 18.09
C ARG A 179 -2.24 12.49 17.59
N ASP A 180 -2.69 13.53 18.29
CA ASP A 180 -3.89 14.29 17.90
C ASP A 180 -3.72 15.06 16.59
N THR A 181 -2.48 15.38 16.21
CA THR A 181 -2.16 16.08 14.96
C THR A 181 -2.66 15.34 13.72
N GLN A 182 -2.61 14.00 13.74
CA GLN A 182 -3.09 13.12 12.68
C GLN A 182 -4.11 12.12 13.22
N LYS A 183 -5.00 12.56 14.12
CA LYS A 183 -5.90 11.70 14.90
C LYS A 183 -6.60 10.61 14.08
N HIS A 184 -7.16 10.95 12.93
CA HIS A 184 -7.87 9.99 12.09
C HIS A 184 -6.98 8.85 11.62
N ASP A 185 -5.82 9.17 11.03
CA ASP A 185 -4.91 8.19 10.45
C ASP A 185 -4.25 7.35 11.56
N VAL A 186 -3.88 7.98 12.67
CA VAL A 186 -3.34 7.32 13.87
C VAL A 186 -4.34 6.33 14.45
N GLU A 187 -5.58 6.75 14.72
CA GLU A 187 -6.59 5.85 15.26
C GLU A 187 -6.88 4.69 14.31
N LEU A 188 -6.88 4.92 13.00
CA LEU A 188 -7.13 3.87 12.03
C LEU A 188 -5.99 2.85 12.00
N LEU A 189 -4.73 3.29 12.07
CA LEU A 189 -3.56 2.42 12.18
C LEU A 189 -3.59 1.60 13.47
N GLU A 190 -3.79 2.24 14.62
CA GLU A 190 -3.82 1.57 15.93
C GLU A 190 -4.97 0.55 16.03
N ARG A 191 -6.17 0.88 15.53
CA ARG A 191 -7.31 -0.07 15.50
C ARG A 191 -7.03 -1.29 14.63
N ASN A 192 -6.17 -1.17 13.61
CA ASN A 192 -5.81 -2.27 12.70
C ASN A 192 -4.47 -2.93 13.06
N PHE A 193 -3.86 -2.60 14.21
CA PHE A 193 -2.60 -3.18 14.68
C PHE A 193 -2.53 -4.70 14.53
N GLN A 194 -3.53 -5.43 15.02
CA GLN A 194 -3.53 -6.90 14.97
C GLN A 194 -3.53 -7.45 13.54
N THR A 195 -4.18 -6.74 12.61
CA THR A 195 -4.18 -7.13 11.20
C THR A 195 -2.79 -7.01 10.59
N ILE A 196 -2.10 -5.90 10.87
CA ILE A 196 -0.76 -5.63 10.35
C ILE A 196 0.26 -6.59 10.98
N LEU A 197 0.15 -6.82 12.28
CA LEU A 197 0.99 -7.77 13.02
C LEU A 197 0.87 -9.19 12.45
N CYS A 198 -0.35 -9.69 12.21
CA CYS A 198 -0.58 -11.02 11.66
C CYS A 198 0.03 -11.21 10.25
N GLU A 199 -0.11 -10.21 9.37
CA GLU A 199 0.53 -10.24 8.04
C GLU A 199 2.06 -10.21 8.14
N PHE A 200 2.61 -9.39 9.05
CA PHE A 200 4.04 -9.40 9.35
C PHE A 200 4.53 -10.77 9.83
N GLU A 201 3.88 -11.39 10.81
CA GLU A 201 4.31 -12.69 11.35
C GLU A 201 4.29 -13.79 10.30
N THR A 202 3.33 -13.72 9.38
CA THR A 202 3.28 -14.63 8.23
C THR A 202 4.48 -14.44 7.30
N LEU A 203 4.88 -13.19 7.03
CA LEU A 203 6.09 -12.88 6.27
C LEU A 203 7.35 -13.33 7.01
N TYR A 204 7.41 -13.10 8.32
CA TYR A 204 8.61 -13.28 9.12
C TYR A 204 8.98 -14.75 9.31
N LYS A 205 7.99 -15.66 9.30
CA LYS A 205 8.23 -17.11 9.29
C LYS A 205 9.16 -17.59 8.16
N ALA A 206 9.25 -16.84 7.06
CA ALA A 206 10.11 -17.19 5.92
C ALA A 206 11.61 -16.88 6.14
N PHE A 207 12.00 -16.17 7.21
CA PHE A 207 13.41 -15.85 7.50
C PHE A 207 14.26 -17.04 7.96
N SER A 208 13.68 -18.23 8.14
CA SER A 208 14.36 -19.43 8.66
C SER A 208 15.45 -20.02 7.78
N ASN A 209 15.65 -19.54 6.54
CA ASN A 209 16.34 -20.28 5.48
C ASN A 209 17.67 -19.66 4.99
N CYS A 210 18.45 -19.02 5.87
CA CYS A 210 19.80 -18.46 5.61
C CYS A 210 19.91 -17.48 4.42
N SER A 211 18.80 -17.04 3.84
CA SER A 211 18.73 -16.17 2.68
C SER A 211 17.63 -15.13 2.91
N LEU A 212 17.87 -13.91 2.43
CA LEU A 212 16.90 -12.82 2.60
C LEU A 212 15.61 -13.17 1.85
N PRO A 213 14.46 -13.30 2.54
CA PRO A 213 13.25 -13.72 1.87
C PRO A 213 12.79 -12.70 0.83
N GLN A 214 12.14 -13.18 -0.20
CA GLN A 214 11.74 -12.32 -1.30
C GLN A 214 10.81 -11.18 -0.87
N GLY A 215 11.10 -9.99 -1.39
CA GLY A 215 10.39 -8.75 -1.11
C GLY A 215 11.02 -7.92 0.01
N TRP A 216 11.89 -8.53 0.82
CA TRP A 216 12.69 -7.84 1.82
C TRP A 216 13.94 -7.21 1.20
N LYS A 217 14.38 -6.13 1.83
CA LYS A 217 15.61 -5.39 1.49
C LYS A 217 16.43 -5.21 2.75
N MET A 218 17.71 -5.52 2.67
CA MET A 218 18.68 -5.21 3.72
C MET A 218 19.23 -3.81 3.45
N ASN A 219 19.26 -2.97 4.47
CA ASN A 219 19.78 -1.62 4.43
C ASN A 219 21.16 -1.61 5.09
N SER A 220 22.02 -0.68 4.69
CA SER A 220 23.36 -0.55 5.27
C SER A 220 23.27 0.08 6.66
N THR A 221 23.94 -0.53 7.63
CA THR A 221 24.05 -0.06 9.01
C THR A 221 25.50 -0.20 9.48
N PRO A 222 26.00 0.70 10.34
CA PRO A 222 27.31 0.55 10.98
C PRO A 222 27.48 -0.78 11.73
N SER A 223 26.41 -1.29 12.35
CA SER A 223 26.38 -2.57 13.05
C SER A 223 25.00 -3.21 12.91
N GLY A 224 24.93 -4.53 13.12
CA GLY A 224 23.69 -5.30 13.11
C GLY A 224 23.01 -5.36 11.74
N GLU A 225 21.71 -5.66 11.74
CA GLU A 225 20.93 -5.88 10.52
C GLU A 225 19.61 -5.10 10.54
N TRP A 226 19.34 -4.41 9.44
CA TRP A 226 18.10 -3.66 9.26
C TRP A 226 17.41 -4.03 7.95
N PHE A 227 16.22 -4.60 8.08
CA PHE A 227 15.42 -5.07 6.94
C PHE A 227 14.15 -4.24 6.74
N THR A 228 13.79 -4.01 5.49
CA THR A 228 12.54 -3.34 5.10
C THR A 228 11.74 -4.15 4.08
N PHE A 229 10.42 -4.17 4.23
CA PHE A 229 9.46 -4.78 3.30
C PHE A 229 8.47 -3.73 2.82
N TYR A 230 8.74 -3.13 1.67
CA TYR A 230 7.93 -2.04 1.12
C TYR A 230 6.62 -2.52 0.53
N LEU A 231 5.52 -1.87 0.91
CA LEU A 231 4.23 -1.93 0.19
C LEU A 231 4.13 -0.76 -0.79
N VAL A 232 4.58 0.42 -0.36
CA VAL A 232 4.76 1.61 -1.19
C VAL A 232 6.19 2.11 -1.01
N ASN A 233 6.91 2.29 -2.10
CA ASN A 233 8.27 2.81 -2.13
C ASN A 233 8.32 3.99 -3.09
N GLN A 234 8.65 5.17 -2.58
CA GLN A 234 8.69 6.41 -3.36
C GLN A 234 7.43 6.66 -4.18
N GLY A 235 6.25 6.51 -3.55
CA GLY A 235 4.96 6.74 -4.19
C GLY A 235 4.57 5.68 -5.22
N MET A 236 5.31 4.58 -5.30
CA MET A 236 4.98 3.45 -6.17
C MET A 236 4.63 2.23 -5.33
N CYS A 237 3.46 1.64 -5.58
CA CYS A 237 3.13 0.36 -4.96
C CYS A 237 4.11 -0.74 -5.42
N VAL A 238 4.39 -1.69 -4.55
CA VAL A 238 5.20 -2.89 -4.87
C VAL A 238 4.24 -4.07 -5.01
N PRO A 239 3.72 -4.39 -6.22
CA PRO A 239 2.53 -5.22 -6.37
C PRO A 239 2.68 -6.63 -5.79
N ARG A 240 3.89 -7.19 -5.81
CA ARG A 240 4.18 -8.49 -5.21
C ARG A 240 4.06 -8.45 -3.69
N ASN A 241 4.56 -7.40 -3.06
CA ASN A 241 4.54 -7.23 -1.61
C ASN A 241 3.13 -6.89 -1.13
N CYS A 242 2.41 -6.02 -1.84
CA CYS A 242 1.00 -5.70 -1.56
C CYS A 242 0.11 -6.96 -1.57
N ARG A 243 0.36 -7.90 -2.48
CA ARG A 243 -0.36 -9.19 -2.52
C ARG A 243 -0.10 -10.08 -1.30
N ARG A 244 1.02 -9.90 -0.59
CA ARG A 244 1.33 -10.65 0.64
C ARG A 244 0.79 -9.96 1.90
N CYS A 245 0.52 -8.66 1.82
CA CYS A 245 -0.13 -7.88 2.88
C CYS A 245 -1.41 -7.19 2.38
N PRO A 246 -2.40 -7.95 1.86
CA PRO A 246 -3.56 -7.36 1.20
C PRO A 246 -4.41 -6.48 2.12
N ARG A 247 -4.53 -6.84 3.41
CA ARG A 247 -5.33 -6.07 4.36
C ARG A 247 -4.62 -4.79 4.76
N THR A 248 -3.31 -4.86 5.03
CA THR A 248 -2.49 -3.67 5.31
C THR A 248 -2.44 -2.73 4.10
N TYR A 249 -2.31 -3.26 2.87
CA TYR A 249 -2.32 -2.42 1.68
C TYR A 249 -3.68 -1.73 1.47
N ARG A 250 -4.80 -2.43 1.69
CA ARG A 250 -6.13 -1.81 1.63
C ARG A 250 -6.32 -0.71 2.67
N LEU A 251 -5.77 -0.90 3.88
CA LEU A 251 -5.79 0.10 4.95
C LEU A 251 -5.10 1.42 4.52
N LEU A 252 -3.99 1.35 3.77
CA LEU A 252 -3.29 2.55 3.30
C LEU A 252 -4.21 3.47 2.47
N GLY A 253 -5.10 2.90 1.64
CA GLY A 253 -6.07 3.67 0.86
C GLY A 253 -7.17 4.34 1.69
N SER A 254 -7.28 4.01 2.98
CA SER A 254 -8.23 4.63 3.91
C SER A 254 -7.63 5.75 4.74
N LEU A 255 -6.30 5.94 4.70
CA LEU A 255 -5.61 7.04 5.39
C LEU A 255 -5.78 8.34 4.60
N ARG A 256 -6.12 9.42 5.29
CA ARG A 256 -6.41 10.74 4.67
C ARG A 256 -5.17 11.48 4.24
N THR A 257 -4.05 11.24 4.92
CA THR A 257 -2.82 11.99 4.71
C THR A 257 -1.67 11.13 4.22
N CYS A 258 -1.89 9.84 3.95
CA CYS A 258 -0.87 8.96 3.37
C CYS A 258 -0.37 9.49 2.03
N ILE A 259 0.95 9.54 1.89
CA ILE A 259 1.59 9.99 0.65
C ILE A 259 1.74 8.77 -0.28
N GLY A 260 0.78 8.60 -1.18
CA GLY A 260 0.69 7.42 -2.04
C GLY A 260 1.28 7.55 -3.44
N ASN A 261 1.38 8.77 -3.99
CA ASN A 261 1.74 9.04 -5.39
C ASN A 261 2.84 10.12 -5.52
N ASN A 262 3.80 10.11 -4.60
CA ASN A 262 4.88 11.09 -4.51
C ASN A 262 6.19 10.38 -4.19
N VAL A 263 7.33 10.80 -4.77
CA VAL A 263 8.64 10.18 -4.47
C VAL A 263 9.05 10.27 -2.99
N PHE A 264 8.41 11.16 -2.23
CA PHE A 264 8.57 11.30 -0.78
C PHE A 264 7.62 10.42 0.04
N GLY A 265 6.81 9.57 -0.57
CA GLY A 265 5.89 8.68 0.14
C GLY A 265 6.42 7.26 0.25
N ASN A 266 6.42 6.68 1.46
CA ASN A 266 6.69 5.25 1.67
C ASN A 266 5.69 4.65 2.66
N ALA A 267 5.44 3.35 2.50
CA ALA A 267 4.78 2.52 3.48
C ALA A 267 5.45 1.15 3.52
N CYS A 268 6.02 0.76 4.66
CA CYS A 268 6.78 -0.49 4.78
C CYS A 268 6.77 -1.06 6.20
N ILE A 269 7.06 -2.36 6.30
CA ILE A 269 7.46 -2.98 7.56
C ILE A 269 8.97 -2.79 7.71
N SER A 270 9.42 -2.31 8.87
CA SER A 270 10.83 -2.08 9.20
C SER A 270 11.22 -2.93 10.41
N VAL A 271 12.19 -3.82 10.22
CA VAL A 271 12.68 -4.79 11.21
C VAL A 271 14.13 -4.47 11.54
N LEU A 272 14.39 -4.18 12.81
CA LEU A 272 15.72 -3.88 13.32
C LEU A 272 16.13 -5.00 14.28
N SER A 273 17.20 -5.73 13.96
CA SER A 273 17.71 -6.81 14.80
C SER A 273 18.43 -6.28 16.05
N PRO A 274 18.55 -7.06 17.14
CA PRO A 274 19.41 -6.74 18.27
C PRO A 274 20.86 -6.41 17.85
N GLY A 275 21.48 -5.44 18.51
CA GLY A 275 22.84 -4.95 18.21
C GLY A 275 22.94 -4.01 17.00
N THR A 276 21.82 -3.59 16.42
CA THR A 276 21.81 -2.74 15.22
C THR A 276 21.81 -1.26 15.58
N VAL A 277 22.67 -0.50 14.92
CA VAL A 277 22.70 0.96 14.96
C VAL A 277 22.41 1.49 13.56
N ILE A 278 21.43 2.36 13.42
CA ILE A 278 21.24 3.17 12.22
C ILE A 278 22.02 4.46 12.42
N ALA A 279 22.94 4.80 11.51
CA ALA A 279 23.71 6.04 11.63
C ALA A 279 22.81 7.28 11.64
N GLU A 280 23.31 8.37 12.20
CA GLU A 280 22.63 9.66 12.11
C GLU A 280 22.45 10.09 10.65
N HIS A 281 21.23 10.45 10.28
CA HIS A 281 20.90 10.88 8.92
C HIS A 281 19.69 11.82 8.91
N TYR A 282 19.37 12.32 7.71
CA TYR A 282 18.22 13.18 7.46
C TYR A 282 17.31 12.55 6.40
N GLY A 283 16.02 12.82 6.53
CA GLY A 283 15.01 12.51 5.53
C GLY A 283 15.13 13.42 4.30
N PRO A 284 14.48 13.08 3.19
CA PRO A 284 14.59 13.83 1.95
C PRO A 284 13.81 15.15 1.96
N THR A 285 12.83 15.33 2.84
CA THR A 285 11.95 16.51 2.83
C THR A 285 11.24 16.75 4.16
N ASN A 286 10.90 18.00 4.46
CA ASN A 286 10.09 18.40 5.63
C ASN A 286 8.57 18.47 5.34
N ILE A 287 8.12 18.18 4.11
CA ILE A 287 6.68 18.22 3.75
C ILE A 287 5.90 17.03 4.31
N ARG A 288 6.59 16.06 4.93
CA ARG A 288 6.01 14.85 5.49
C ARG A 288 6.37 14.73 6.96
N ILE A 289 5.58 13.95 7.67
CA ILE A 289 5.95 13.37 8.95
C ILE A 289 5.92 11.85 8.81
N ARG A 290 6.79 11.17 9.54
CA ARG A 290 6.87 9.72 9.56
C ARG A 290 6.11 9.17 10.75
N CYS A 291 5.18 8.27 10.48
CA CYS A 291 4.40 7.57 11.49
C CYS A 291 4.91 6.14 11.64
N HIS A 292 5.39 5.77 12.83
CA HIS A 292 5.74 4.40 13.19
C HIS A 292 4.67 3.81 14.10
N LEU A 293 3.93 2.81 13.63
CA LEU A 293 3.13 1.94 14.49
C LEU A 293 4.02 0.83 15.05
N GLY A 294 4.19 0.76 16.37
CA GLY A 294 4.92 -0.34 17.01
C GLY A 294 4.22 -1.68 16.81
N LEU A 295 4.89 -2.65 16.18
CA LEU A 295 4.38 -4.02 15.99
C LEU A 295 4.97 -5.00 17.01
N LYS A 296 6.29 -4.97 17.18
CA LYS A 296 7.02 -5.67 18.24
C LYS A 296 8.07 -4.71 18.77
N THR A 297 8.03 -4.40 20.06
CA THR A 297 8.88 -3.34 20.64
C THR A 297 9.59 -3.86 21.87
N PRO A 298 10.68 -4.64 21.70
CA PRO A 298 11.48 -5.09 22.84
C PRO A 298 12.07 -3.89 23.59
N SER A 299 12.57 -4.14 24.79
CA SER A 299 13.35 -3.18 25.55
C SER A 299 14.60 -2.74 24.78
N ASN A 300 15.25 -1.68 25.25
CA ASN A 300 16.54 -1.22 24.71
C ASN A 300 16.48 -0.83 23.22
N CYS A 301 15.33 -0.31 22.78
CA CYS A 301 15.13 0.24 21.45
C CYS A 301 14.79 1.72 21.56
N GLU A 302 15.61 2.58 20.96
CA GLU A 302 15.44 4.02 21.02
C GLU A 302 15.48 4.63 19.62
N LEU A 303 14.69 5.70 19.45
CA LEU A 303 14.74 6.63 18.34
C LEU A 303 15.12 7.99 18.91
N VAL A 304 16.16 8.61 18.36
CA VAL A 304 16.54 9.98 18.71
C VAL A 304 16.28 10.86 17.50
N VAL A 305 15.47 11.91 17.67
CA VAL A 305 15.14 12.88 16.60
C VAL A 305 15.40 14.28 17.13
N GLY A 306 16.26 15.04 16.47
CA GLY A 306 16.61 16.39 16.91
C GLY A 306 17.23 16.45 18.32
N GLY A 307 17.84 15.35 18.79
CA GLY A 307 18.38 15.23 20.15
C GLY A 307 17.38 14.78 21.21
N GLU A 308 16.12 14.52 20.84
CA GLU A 308 15.09 14.05 21.75
C GLU A 308 14.89 12.52 21.62
N PRO A 309 15.19 11.72 22.66
CA PRO A 309 14.98 10.28 22.64
C PRO A 309 13.51 9.90 22.87
N GLN A 310 13.04 8.86 22.18
CA GLN A 310 11.73 8.24 22.35
C GLN A 310 11.81 6.72 22.13
N CYS A 311 10.91 5.99 22.78
CA CYS A 311 10.73 4.56 22.59
C CYS A 311 9.40 4.27 21.87
N TRP A 312 9.33 3.12 21.20
CA TRP A 312 8.08 2.63 20.65
C TRP A 312 7.26 1.88 21.70
N ALA A 313 5.94 1.87 21.51
CA ALA A 313 5.03 1.01 22.25
C ALA A 313 4.18 0.21 21.27
N GLU A 314 3.95 -1.07 21.57
CA GLU A 314 3.12 -1.94 20.75
C GLU A 314 1.70 -1.38 20.60
N GLY A 315 1.19 -1.41 19.36
CA GLY A 315 -0.14 -0.91 19.04
C GLY A 315 -0.28 0.61 19.13
N ARG A 316 0.81 1.36 19.33
CA ARG A 316 0.80 2.83 19.38
C ARG A 316 1.61 3.45 18.25
N CYS A 317 1.11 4.57 17.74
CA CYS A 317 1.83 5.37 16.75
C CYS A 317 2.76 6.39 17.43
N LEU A 318 4.00 6.45 16.95
CA LEU A 318 4.99 7.49 17.19
C LEU A 318 5.15 8.33 15.91
N LEU A 319 5.00 9.65 16.01
CA LEU A 319 5.05 10.56 14.86
C LEU A 319 6.22 11.53 15.02
N PHE A 320 7.05 11.63 13.99
CA PHE A 320 8.22 12.49 14.01
C PHE A 320 8.51 13.07 12.62
N ASP A 321 9.21 14.20 12.57
CA ASP A 321 9.72 14.78 11.32
C ASP A 321 11.11 14.21 11.03
N ASP A 322 11.18 13.30 10.06
CA ASP A 322 12.43 12.66 9.66
C ASP A 322 13.39 13.62 8.95
N SER A 323 13.00 14.86 8.63
CA SER A 323 13.94 15.88 8.14
C SER A 323 14.85 16.46 9.23
N PHE A 324 14.58 16.18 10.51
CA PHE A 324 15.53 16.38 11.60
C PHE A 324 16.60 15.30 11.60
N LEU A 325 17.78 15.62 12.14
CA LEU A 325 18.84 14.65 12.38
C LEU A 325 18.28 13.56 13.27
N HIS A 326 18.36 12.31 12.82
CA HIS A 326 17.82 11.20 13.57
C HIS A 326 18.65 9.93 13.45
N THR A 327 18.61 9.14 14.51
CA THR A 327 19.25 7.83 14.66
C THR A 327 18.30 6.89 15.38
N ALA A 328 18.46 5.59 15.15
CA ALA A 328 17.73 4.57 15.87
C ALA A 328 18.66 3.41 16.18
N PHE A 329 18.51 2.82 17.35
CA PHE A 329 19.33 1.69 17.78
C PHE A 329 18.52 0.65 18.53
N HIS A 330 19.06 -0.56 18.55
CA HIS A 330 18.58 -1.67 19.35
C HIS A 330 19.75 -2.29 20.10
N GLU A 331 19.88 -1.96 21.39
CA GLU A 331 20.97 -2.39 22.28
C GLU A 331 20.61 -3.64 23.12
N GLY A 332 19.53 -4.32 22.75
CA GLY A 332 19.07 -5.52 23.44
C GLY A 332 19.89 -6.75 23.09
N ALA A 333 19.71 -7.81 23.88
CA ALA A 333 20.33 -9.11 23.63
C ALA A 333 19.58 -9.89 22.52
N PRO A 334 20.22 -10.85 21.82
CA PRO A 334 19.61 -11.63 20.74
C PRO A 334 18.26 -12.28 21.09
N GLU A 335 18.10 -12.72 22.35
CA GLU A 335 16.91 -13.36 22.88
C GLU A 335 15.67 -12.44 23.00
N GLU A 336 15.86 -11.12 23.02
CA GLU A 336 14.75 -10.15 23.05
C GLU A 336 13.98 -10.11 21.72
N GLY A 337 14.59 -10.61 20.65
CA GLY A 337 14.03 -10.57 19.30
C GLY A 337 14.09 -9.18 18.67
N PRO A 338 13.58 -9.01 17.44
CA PRO A 338 13.74 -7.77 16.71
C PRO A 338 12.71 -6.69 17.08
N ARG A 339 13.10 -5.43 16.90
CA ARG A 339 12.16 -4.29 16.87
C ARG A 339 11.48 -4.20 15.52
N VAL A 340 10.16 -4.22 15.52
CA VAL A 340 9.34 -4.20 14.30
C VAL A 340 8.37 -3.03 14.37
N VAL A 341 8.38 -2.19 13.35
CA VAL A 341 7.40 -1.10 13.17
C VAL A 341 6.78 -1.18 11.78
N PHE A 342 5.53 -0.76 11.67
CA PHE A 342 4.94 -0.38 10.40
C PHE A 342 5.09 1.12 10.21
N MET A 343 5.86 1.50 9.19
CA MET A 343 6.19 2.87 8.86
C MET A 343 5.30 3.35 7.72
N VAL A 344 4.67 4.52 7.90
CA VAL A 344 3.90 5.20 6.85
C VAL A 344 4.27 6.68 6.85
N ASP A 345 4.61 7.22 5.68
CA ASP A 345 4.85 8.65 5.50
C ASP A 345 3.52 9.38 5.24
N LEU A 346 3.24 10.38 6.08
CA LEU A 346 2.02 11.19 6.06
C LEU A 346 2.34 12.63 5.69
N TRP A 347 1.43 13.34 5.02
CA TRP A 347 1.58 14.77 4.79
C TRP A 347 1.72 15.52 6.10
N HIS A 348 2.68 16.44 6.15
CA HIS A 348 2.81 17.34 7.28
C HIS A 348 1.51 18.15 7.43
N PRO A 349 0.97 18.30 8.66
CA PRO A 349 -0.37 18.87 8.90
C PRO A 349 -0.55 20.28 8.31
N ASN A 350 0.53 21.07 8.31
CA ASN A 350 0.56 22.44 7.80
C ASN A 350 0.93 22.57 6.30
N VAL A 351 0.91 21.46 5.55
CA VAL A 351 0.90 21.50 4.08
C VAL A 351 -0.55 21.56 3.63
N ALA A 352 -0.94 22.67 3.00
CA ALA A 352 -2.31 22.91 2.57
C ALA A 352 -2.73 21.93 1.46
N ALA A 353 -4.02 21.63 1.34
CA ALA A 353 -4.52 20.68 0.34
C ALA A 353 -4.10 21.05 -1.11
N ALA A 354 -4.14 22.33 -1.46
CA ALA A 354 -3.66 22.82 -2.75
C ALA A 354 -2.15 22.62 -2.94
N GLU A 355 -1.36 22.78 -1.88
CA GLU A 355 0.08 22.50 -1.91
C GLU A 355 0.35 21.00 -2.10
N ARG A 356 -0.41 20.12 -1.43
CA ARG A 356 -0.27 18.66 -1.59
C ARG A 356 -0.50 18.24 -3.04
N GLN A 357 -1.57 18.75 -3.67
CA GLN A 357 -1.87 18.48 -5.07
C GLN A 357 -0.74 18.92 -6.02
N ALA A 358 -0.19 20.12 -5.78
CA ALA A 358 0.93 20.63 -6.57
C ALA A 358 2.21 19.82 -6.33
N LEU A 359 2.51 19.46 -5.09
CA LEU A 359 3.68 18.67 -4.72
C LEU A 359 3.58 17.24 -5.29
N ASP A 360 2.41 16.62 -5.30
CA ASP A 360 2.17 15.34 -5.98
C ASP A 360 2.42 15.44 -7.48
N PHE A 361 2.06 16.54 -8.12
CA PHE A 361 2.34 16.75 -9.53
C PHE A 361 3.83 16.99 -9.80
N ILE A 362 4.49 17.81 -8.98
CA ILE A 362 5.90 18.20 -9.15
C ILE A 362 6.84 17.02 -8.87
N PHE A 363 6.51 16.23 -7.86
CA PHE A 363 7.29 15.11 -7.34
C PHE A 363 6.64 13.75 -7.64
N ALA A 364 5.88 13.68 -8.74
CA ALA A 364 5.27 12.44 -9.21
C ALA A 364 6.37 11.39 -9.50
N PRO A 365 6.17 10.12 -9.12
CA PRO A 365 7.12 9.05 -9.43
C PRO A 365 7.34 8.90 -10.93
N GLY A 366 8.60 8.75 -11.35
CA GLY A 366 8.97 8.53 -12.76
C GLY A 366 8.93 9.77 -13.66
N ARG A 367 8.91 10.98 -13.08
CA ARG A 367 8.88 12.26 -13.82
C ARG A 367 10.18 13.04 -13.75
#